data_AF-A0A498SYU5-F1
#
_entry.id   AF-A0A498SYU5-F1
#
_cell.length_a   1.000
_cell.length_b   1.000
_cell.length_c   1.000
_cell.angle_alpha   90.00
_cell.angle_beta   90.00
_cell.angle_gamma   90.00
#
_symmetry.space_group_name_H-M   'P 1'
#
loop_
_entity.id
_entity.type
_entity.pdbx_description
1 polymer ?
#
loop_
_entity_poly.entity_id
_entity_poly.type
_entity_poly.pdbx_seq_one_letter_code
_entity_poly.pdbx_strand_id
1 'polypeptide(L)'
;MCDPIILRTERGSGAWCPRQQISPEVVEWLQIDFDMDMVITAIETQGRFDGGRGLEYAPAYMLEYWRESLGTWARYKDGKQNEVMVGNSDTQSAIFRALDGGVVARNLRVIPVSEITRTVCMRVELYGCSYKDQLLSYTIPEGDVVDGLNLKDVSYDGITNSSGYLIKGLGKLYDGAVGLDNFEKYPEKWIGWSKEKHGGTITIEVLFAKKKIINAILFHASNFLKSGAQVFKRAHIWFSSQGGGQYSPRTLYFNYVPDKNFQSA
;
A
#
# COMPACT_ATOMS: atom_id res chain seq x y z
N MET A 1 -2.53 6.85 12.69
CA MET A 1 -1.56 6.40 13.72
C MET A 1 -2.34 5.53 14.69
N CYS A 2 -1.85 4.34 15.01
CA CYS A 2 -2.68 3.19 15.32
C CYS A 2 -1.96 2.28 16.34
N ASP A 3 -2.70 1.68 17.27
CA ASP A 3 -2.13 0.85 18.34
C ASP A 3 -1.47 -0.43 17.79
N PRO A 4 -0.28 -0.83 18.27
CA PRO A 4 0.49 -1.94 17.72
C PRO A 4 -0.12 -3.30 18.07
N ILE A 5 -0.12 -4.20 17.09
CA ILE A 5 -0.31 -5.64 17.31
C ILE A 5 1.04 -6.23 17.73
N ILE A 6 1.03 -7.09 18.75
CA ILE A 6 2.19 -7.88 19.16
C ILE A 6 1.71 -9.32 19.37
N LEU A 7 2.05 -10.20 18.44
CA LEU A 7 1.84 -11.65 18.47
C LEU A 7 3.07 -12.36 19.05
N ARG A 8 3.36 -12.10 20.33
CA ARG A 8 4.42 -12.83 21.06
C ARG A 8 3.92 -14.18 21.57
N THR A 9 4.12 -15.22 20.79
CA THR A 9 3.88 -16.60 21.20
C THR A 9 5.11 -17.47 20.91
N GLU A 10 5.72 -18.01 21.97
CA GLU A 10 6.73 -19.06 21.85
C GLU A 10 6.09 -20.41 22.18
N ARG A 11 5.93 -21.27 21.16
CA ARG A 11 5.43 -22.64 21.30
C ARG A 11 6.24 -23.59 20.41
N GLY A 12 6.37 -24.85 20.83
CA GLY A 12 7.10 -25.89 20.09
C GLY A 12 8.61 -25.66 20.03
N SER A 13 9.27 -26.08 18.95
CA SER A 13 10.73 -26.01 18.74
C SER A 13 11.26 -24.61 18.34
N GLY A 14 10.48 -23.55 18.61
CA GLY A 14 10.95 -22.16 18.57
C GLY A 14 10.78 -21.39 17.24
N ALA A 15 10.22 -21.96 16.18
CA ALA A 15 9.89 -21.25 14.92
C ALA A 15 8.95 -22.07 14.01
N TRP A 16 8.36 -21.45 12.99
CA TRP A 16 7.75 -22.16 11.86
C TRP A 16 8.82 -22.51 10.82
N CYS A 17 8.81 -23.74 10.32
CA CYS A 17 9.70 -24.19 9.26
C CYS A 17 8.86 -24.93 8.20
N PRO A 18 8.94 -24.57 6.91
CA PRO A 18 8.26 -25.30 5.86
C PRO A 18 8.76 -26.76 5.80
N ARG A 19 7.88 -27.65 5.33
CA ARG A 19 8.21 -29.08 5.22
C ARG A 19 9.29 -29.33 4.17
N GLN A 20 9.20 -28.64 3.04
CA GLN A 20 10.16 -28.73 1.95
C GLN A 20 11.29 -27.71 2.15
N GLN A 21 12.49 -28.06 1.70
CA GLN A 21 13.58 -27.09 1.61
C GLN A 21 13.24 -26.04 0.57
N ILE A 22 13.53 -24.77 0.87
CA ILE A 22 13.27 -23.67 -0.05
C ILE A 22 14.39 -23.60 -1.05
N SER A 23 14.01 -23.49 -2.32
CA SER A 23 14.86 -23.25 -3.50
C SER A 23 14.10 -22.28 -4.42
N PRO A 24 14.70 -21.81 -5.54
CA PRO A 24 14.00 -20.95 -6.50
C PRO A 24 12.70 -21.56 -7.08
N GLU A 25 12.53 -22.88 -6.99
CA GLU A 25 11.42 -23.64 -7.56
C GLU A 25 10.35 -24.03 -6.52
N VAL A 26 10.66 -23.89 -5.23
CA VAL A 26 9.79 -24.32 -4.13
C VAL A 26 9.18 -23.11 -3.45
N VAL A 27 7.85 -23.02 -3.49
CA VAL A 27 7.08 -21.96 -2.84
C VAL A 27 6.28 -22.56 -1.67
N GLU A 28 6.57 -22.08 -0.47
CA GLU A 28 5.85 -22.39 0.77
C GLU A 28 5.50 -21.08 1.47
N TRP A 29 4.55 -21.07 2.40
CA TRP A 29 4.15 -19.83 3.07
C TRP A 29 3.64 -20.06 4.49
N LEU A 30 3.85 -19.04 5.34
CA LEU A 30 3.14 -18.87 6.60
C LEU A 30 1.96 -17.94 6.35
N GLN A 31 0.73 -18.43 6.54
CA GLN A 31 -0.48 -17.61 6.40
C GLN A 31 -0.98 -17.14 7.77
N ILE A 32 -1.35 -15.87 7.85
CA ILE A 32 -1.89 -15.20 9.01
C ILE A 32 -3.26 -14.66 8.61
N ASP A 33 -4.30 -15.16 9.28
CA ASP A 33 -5.69 -14.82 9.04
C ASP A 33 -6.18 -13.88 10.13
N PHE A 34 -6.75 -12.74 9.74
CA PHE A 34 -7.31 -11.77 10.68
C PHE A 34 -8.83 -11.89 10.77
N ASP A 35 -9.39 -11.53 11.92
CA ASP A 35 -10.85 -11.50 12.14
C ASP A 35 -11.54 -10.27 11.54
N MET A 36 -10.75 -9.27 11.15
CA MET A 36 -11.17 -8.04 10.46
C MET A 36 -10.09 -7.59 9.49
N ASP A 37 -10.43 -6.70 8.55
CA ASP A 37 -9.41 -6.07 7.71
C ASP A 37 -8.45 -5.26 8.59
N MET A 38 -7.16 -5.42 8.35
CA MET A 38 -6.08 -4.75 9.07
C MET A 38 -5.26 -3.90 8.11
N VAL A 39 -4.80 -2.75 8.58
CA VAL A 39 -3.72 -1.99 7.94
C VAL A 39 -2.41 -2.49 8.53
N ILE A 40 -1.60 -3.18 7.73
CA ILE A 40 -0.29 -3.68 8.13
C ILE A 40 0.78 -2.70 7.64
N THR A 41 1.58 -2.17 8.55
CA THR A 41 2.57 -1.11 8.27
C THR A 41 4.01 -1.56 8.45
N ALA A 42 4.26 -2.67 9.16
CA ALA A 42 5.58 -3.25 9.25
C ALA A 42 5.52 -4.74 9.58
N ILE A 43 6.63 -5.43 9.31
CA ILE A 43 6.87 -6.82 9.66
C ILE A 43 8.24 -6.92 10.34
N GLU A 44 8.35 -7.76 11.35
CA GLU A 44 9.62 -8.17 11.93
C GLU A 44 9.81 -9.67 11.76
N THR A 45 10.99 -10.06 11.28
CA THR A 45 11.33 -11.47 11.05
C THR A 45 12.53 -11.88 11.87
N GLN A 46 12.55 -13.12 12.33
CA GLN A 46 13.65 -13.71 13.08
C GLN A 46 13.81 -15.19 12.71
N GLY A 47 15.03 -15.72 12.77
CA GLY A 47 15.28 -17.14 12.55
C GLY A 47 14.94 -18.01 13.77
N ARG A 48 15.23 -19.32 13.66
CA ARG A 48 15.08 -20.28 14.74
C ARG A 48 16.36 -20.31 15.58
N PHE A 49 16.34 -19.70 16.76
CA PHE A 49 17.50 -19.71 17.66
C PHE A 49 17.63 -21.00 18.47
N ASP A 50 16.54 -21.46 19.09
CA ASP A 50 16.46 -22.72 19.86
C ASP A 50 17.64 -22.91 20.85
N GLY A 51 17.90 -21.89 21.68
CA GLY A 51 19.00 -21.92 22.65
C GLY A 51 20.39 -22.07 22.03
N GLY A 52 20.57 -21.64 20.77
CA GLY A 52 21.81 -21.77 19.99
C GLY A 52 21.93 -23.08 19.20
N ARG A 53 20.95 -23.98 19.28
CA ARG A 53 20.91 -25.22 18.48
C ARG A 53 20.32 -25.00 17.09
N GLY A 54 19.54 -23.94 16.92
CA GLY A 54 18.92 -23.58 15.65
C GLY A 54 19.87 -22.79 14.75
N LEU A 55 19.88 -23.19 13.48
CA LEU A 55 20.76 -22.63 12.44
C LEU A 55 19.96 -22.09 11.24
N GLU A 56 18.64 -22.22 11.28
CA GLU A 56 17.75 -21.96 10.16
C GLU A 56 17.12 -20.58 10.27
N TYR A 57 17.20 -19.83 9.18
CA TYR A 57 16.63 -18.50 9.02
C TYR A 57 16.27 -18.29 7.53
N ALA A 58 15.32 -17.40 7.25
CA ALA A 58 14.98 -17.02 5.88
C ALA A 58 15.85 -15.83 5.42
N PRO A 59 16.70 -15.98 4.38
CA PRO A 59 17.57 -14.90 3.90
C PRO A 59 16.82 -13.80 3.13
N ALA A 60 15.65 -14.13 2.59
CA ALA A 60 14.74 -13.21 1.92
C ALA A 60 13.30 -13.72 2.06
N TYR A 61 12.33 -12.84 1.81
CA TYR A 61 10.92 -13.21 1.77
C TYR A 61 10.12 -12.24 0.89
N MET A 62 8.96 -12.70 0.44
CA MET A 62 7.92 -11.88 -0.21
C MET A 62 6.68 -11.84 0.69
N LEU A 63 5.81 -10.86 0.45
CA LEU A 63 4.48 -10.80 1.06
C LEU A 63 3.40 -10.87 -0.01
N GLU A 64 2.43 -11.74 0.23
CA GLU A 64 1.15 -11.75 -0.49
C GLU A 64 0.04 -11.40 0.49
N TYR A 65 -0.90 -10.57 0.08
CA TYR A 65 -2.03 -10.18 0.90
C TYR A 65 -3.33 -10.30 0.12
N TRP A 66 -4.42 -10.51 0.84
CA TRP A 66 -5.75 -10.64 0.28
C TRP A 66 -6.75 -9.90 1.16
N ARG A 67 -7.76 -9.30 0.53
CA ARG A 67 -8.98 -8.80 1.18
C ARG A 67 -10.18 -9.02 0.26
N GLU A 68 -11.38 -9.03 0.81
CA GLU A 68 -12.61 -9.31 0.06
C GLU A 68 -12.79 -8.38 -1.14
N SER A 69 -12.46 -7.09 -0.99
CA SER A 69 -12.62 -6.11 -2.07
C SER A 69 -11.68 -6.31 -3.27
N LEU A 70 -10.54 -6.96 -3.06
CA LEU A 70 -9.62 -7.35 -4.14
C LEU A 70 -10.07 -8.61 -4.87
N GLY A 71 -10.61 -9.59 -4.13
CA GLY A 71 -11.03 -10.88 -4.67
C GLY A 71 -9.88 -11.79 -5.15
N THR A 72 -8.62 -11.32 -5.08
CA THR A 72 -7.41 -12.07 -5.45
C THR A 72 -6.26 -11.73 -4.51
N TRP A 73 -5.25 -12.60 -4.46
CA TRP A 73 -3.99 -12.31 -3.79
C TRP A 73 -3.23 -11.25 -4.58
N ALA A 74 -2.72 -10.25 -3.88
CA ALA A 74 -1.83 -9.22 -4.41
C ALA A 74 -0.43 -9.40 -3.79
N ARG A 75 0.61 -9.06 -4.55
CA ARG A 75 1.99 -9.03 -4.05
C ARG A 75 2.36 -7.63 -3.60
N TYR A 76 2.96 -7.55 -2.41
CA TYR A 76 3.52 -6.29 -1.93
C TYR A 76 4.77 -5.94 -2.75
N LYS A 77 4.92 -4.65 -3.05
CA LYS A 77 6.08 -4.06 -3.70
C LYS A 77 6.54 -2.88 -2.89
N ASP A 78 7.84 -2.78 -2.64
CA ASP A 78 8.42 -1.59 -2.00
C ASP A 78 8.34 -0.36 -2.93
N GLY A 79 8.75 0.80 -2.42
CA GLY A 79 8.77 2.06 -3.19
C GLY A 79 9.68 2.02 -4.43
N LYS A 80 10.55 1.01 -4.55
CA LYS A 80 11.42 0.74 -5.71
C LYS A 80 10.90 -0.40 -6.59
N GLN A 81 9.68 -0.88 -6.35
CA GLN A 81 9.02 -1.96 -7.07
C GLN A 81 9.64 -3.35 -6.89
N ASN A 82 10.40 -3.56 -5.81
CA ASN A 82 10.90 -4.89 -5.46
C ASN A 82 9.84 -5.68 -4.70
N GLU A 83 9.58 -6.92 -5.14
CA GLU A 83 8.71 -7.86 -4.42
C GLU A 83 9.47 -8.63 -3.32
N VAL A 84 10.77 -8.87 -3.54
CA VAL A 84 11.62 -9.63 -2.63
C VAL A 84 12.26 -8.67 -1.63
N MET A 85 11.96 -8.88 -0.35
CA MET A 85 12.58 -8.18 0.76
C MET A 85 13.70 -9.01 1.35
N VAL A 86 14.80 -8.34 1.69
CA VAL A 86 15.91 -8.98 2.41
C VAL A 86 15.41 -9.43 3.78
N GLY A 87 15.76 -10.64 4.19
CA GLY A 87 15.37 -11.26 5.45
C GLY A 87 16.47 -11.17 6.50
N ASN A 88 16.72 -12.30 7.17
CA ASN A 88 17.69 -12.43 8.25
C ASN A 88 19.04 -12.95 7.72
N SER A 89 20.12 -12.61 8.42
CA SER A 89 21.48 -13.15 8.17
C SER A 89 21.93 -14.14 9.24
N ASP A 90 21.15 -14.29 10.31
CA ASP A 90 21.44 -15.14 11.46
C ASP A 90 20.12 -15.60 12.12
N THR A 91 20.20 -16.38 13.19
CA THR A 91 19.03 -16.93 13.89
C THR A 91 18.53 -16.10 15.07
N GLN A 92 19.28 -15.08 15.50
CA GLN A 92 19.05 -14.35 16.76
C GLN A 92 18.56 -12.91 16.53
N SER A 93 19.02 -12.23 15.49
CA SER A 93 18.69 -10.84 15.20
C SER A 93 17.27 -10.73 14.66
N ALA A 94 16.42 -9.95 15.34
CA ALA A 94 15.12 -9.57 14.84
C ALA A 94 15.29 -8.41 13.85
N ILE A 95 14.73 -8.56 12.64
CA ILE A 95 14.85 -7.57 11.56
C ILE A 95 13.50 -6.93 11.32
N PHE A 96 13.36 -5.69 11.75
CA PHE A 96 12.19 -4.86 11.50
C PHE A 96 12.24 -4.24 10.09
N ARG A 97 11.13 -4.32 9.36
CA ARG A 97 10.92 -3.68 8.05
C ARG A 97 9.59 -2.94 8.03
N ALA A 98 9.66 -1.63 7.85
CA ALA A 98 8.49 -0.83 7.49
C ALA A 98 8.06 -1.12 6.05
N LEU A 99 6.76 -1.20 5.81
CA LEU A 99 6.16 -1.33 4.49
C LEU A 99 5.86 0.06 3.93
N ASP A 100 6.32 0.35 2.72
CA ASP A 100 6.03 1.58 2.00
C ASP A 100 4.52 1.67 1.73
N GLY A 101 3.85 2.63 2.38
CA GLY A 101 2.41 2.84 2.25
C GLY A 101 1.52 1.85 3.02
N GLY A 102 2.11 0.81 3.62
CA GLY A 102 1.37 -0.28 4.26
C GLY A 102 0.47 -1.05 3.28
N VAL A 103 -0.23 -2.06 3.80
CA VAL A 103 -1.21 -2.84 3.03
C VAL A 103 -2.48 -3.07 3.83
N VAL A 104 -3.63 -3.04 3.16
CA VAL A 104 -4.91 -3.45 3.75
C VAL A 104 -5.16 -4.91 3.45
N ALA A 105 -5.18 -5.74 4.50
CA ALA A 105 -5.22 -7.20 4.40
C ALA A 105 -6.21 -7.82 5.40
N ARG A 106 -6.97 -8.81 4.92
CA ARG A 106 -7.72 -9.79 5.72
C ARG A 106 -6.91 -11.06 5.97
N ASN A 107 -6.06 -11.41 5.01
CA ASN A 107 -5.11 -12.52 5.08
C ASN A 107 -3.76 -12.04 4.58
N LEU A 108 -2.68 -12.46 5.23
CA LEU A 108 -1.30 -12.18 4.83
C LEU A 108 -0.52 -13.50 4.75
N ARG A 109 0.25 -13.67 3.68
CA ARG A 109 1.23 -14.74 3.51
C ARG A 109 2.63 -14.18 3.54
N VAL A 110 3.47 -14.78 4.38
CA VAL A 110 4.91 -14.57 4.37
C VAL A 110 5.56 -15.74 3.65
N ILE A 111 6.20 -15.45 2.52
CA ILE A 111 6.74 -16.45 1.59
C ILE A 111 8.27 -16.40 1.69
N PRO A 112 8.95 -17.35 2.36
CA PRO A 112 10.40 -17.38 2.37
C PRO A 112 10.96 -17.59 0.95
N VAL A 113 12.06 -16.92 0.66
CA VAL A 113 12.78 -17.00 -0.61
C VAL A 113 14.24 -17.35 -0.34
N SER A 114 14.80 -18.25 -1.16
CA SER A 114 16.22 -18.62 -1.10
C SER A 114 16.74 -18.98 -2.49
N GLU A 115 17.86 -18.38 -2.89
CA GLU A 115 18.56 -18.68 -4.14
C GLU A 115 19.24 -20.06 -4.14
N ILE A 116 19.54 -20.58 -2.96
CA ILE A 116 20.13 -21.92 -2.76
C ILE A 116 19.16 -22.81 -2.01
N THR A 117 19.16 -24.11 -2.32
CA THR A 117 18.35 -25.09 -1.59
C THR A 117 18.78 -25.17 -0.13
N ARG A 118 17.88 -24.79 0.79
CA ARG A 118 18.15 -24.85 2.23
C ARG A 118 16.89 -25.01 3.06
N THR A 119 17.03 -25.54 4.26
CA THR A 119 16.00 -25.42 5.29
C THR A 119 15.98 -23.98 5.80
N VAL A 120 14.79 -23.41 5.89
CA VAL A 120 14.55 -22.09 6.49
C VAL A 120 13.59 -22.25 7.65
N CYS A 121 13.63 -21.31 8.58
CA CYS A 121 12.62 -21.17 9.62
C CYS A 121 12.38 -19.70 9.86
N MET A 122 11.16 -19.34 10.25
CA MET A 122 10.74 -17.97 10.50
C MET A 122 9.95 -17.88 11.80
N ARG A 123 10.24 -16.84 12.56
CA ARG A 123 9.33 -16.19 13.49
C ARG A 123 8.95 -14.85 12.87
N VAL A 124 7.66 -14.51 12.95
CA VAL A 124 7.10 -13.33 12.31
C VAL A 124 6.28 -12.57 13.34
N GLU A 125 6.48 -11.26 13.37
CA GLU A 125 5.67 -10.30 14.11
C GLU A 125 5.15 -9.26 13.11
N LEU A 126 3.89 -8.85 13.26
CA LEU A 126 3.25 -7.88 12.36
C LEU A 126 2.81 -6.66 13.12
N TYR A 127 3.13 -5.48 12.58
CA TYR A 127 2.73 -4.21 13.16
C TYR A 127 1.70 -3.55 12.26
N GLY A 128 0.63 -3.06 12.87
CA GLY A 128 -0.52 -2.52 12.15
C GLY A 128 -1.68 -2.24 13.08
N CYS A 129 -2.87 -2.02 12.51
CA CYS A 129 -4.10 -1.85 13.28
C CYS A 129 -5.36 -2.20 12.50
N SER A 130 -6.50 -2.19 13.19
CA SER A 130 -7.82 -2.37 12.58
C SER A 130 -8.10 -1.35 11.48
N TYR A 131 -8.55 -1.82 10.32
CA TYR A 131 -8.97 -0.96 9.22
C TYR A 131 -10.38 -0.40 9.43
N LYS A 132 -10.49 0.79 10.02
CA LYS A 132 -11.78 1.40 10.39
C LYS A 132 -12.48 2.12 9.23
N ASP A 133 -11.71 2.50 8.22
CA ASP A 133 -12.20 3.38 7.15
C ASP A 133 -13.04 2.67 6.10
N GLN A 134 -12.94 1.33 5.99
CA GLN A 134 -13.85 0.53 5.14
C GLN A 134 -13.98 1.07 3.71
N LEU A 135 -12.94 1.76 3.22
CA LEU A 135 -12.81 2.15 1.82
C LEU A 135 -12.41 0.88 1.05
N LEU A 136 -13.23 0.48 0.09
CA LEU A 136 -13.03 -0.75 -0.68
C LEU A 136 -12.07 -0.52 -1.85
N SER A 137 -12.24 0.59 -2.55
CA SER A 137 -11.45 0.99 -3.70
C SER A 137 -11.66 2.45 -4.07
N TYR A 138 -10.70 3.02 -4.81
CA TYR A 138 -10.96 4.20 -5.64
C TYR A 138 -10.75 3.88 -7.12
N THR A 139 -11.53 4.55 -7.96
CA THR A 139 -11.40 4.55 -9.42
C THR A 139 -10.88 5.91 -9.87
N ILE A 140 -9.82 5.91 -10.66
CA ILE A 140 -9.15 7.14 -11.13
C ILE A 140 -8.41 6.87 -12.44
N PRO A 141 -8.25 7.85 -13.35
CA PRO A 141 -7.35 7.71 -14.49
C PRO A 141 -5.93 7.37 -14.03
N GLU A 142 -5.25 6.48 -14.74
CA GLU A 142 -3.84 6.18 -14.47
C GLU A 142 -3.00 7.45 -14.63
N GLY A 143 -2.04 7.63 -13.70
CA GLY A 143 -1.10 8.75 -13.74
C GLY A 143 -0.19 8.73 -14.98
N ASP A 144 0.39 9.88 -15.28
CA ASP A 144 1.23 10.07 -16.44
C ASP A 144 2.72 9.92 -16.12
N VAL A 145 3.51 9.73 -17.19
CA VAL A 145 4.95 9.98 -17.16
C VAL A 145 5.17 11.33 -17.83
N VAL A 146 5.66 12.31 -17.08
CA VAL A 146 5.85 13.71 -17.55
C VAL A 146 7.32 14.06 -17.37
N ASP A 147 7.98 14.46 -18.46
CA ASP A 147 9.41 14.85 -18.45
C ASP A 147 10.34 13.81 -17.79
N GLY A 148 10.04 12.53 -17.97
CA GLY A 148 10.78 11.41 -17.38
C GLY A 148 10.42 11.08 -15.92
N LEU A 149 9.57 11.88 -15.27
CA LEU A 149 9.04 11.64 -13.93
C LEU A 149 7.85 10.68 -14.01
N ASN A 150 7.94 9.55 -13.32
CA ASN A 150 6.85 8.57 -13.26
C ASN A 150 5.86 8.93 -12.14
N LEU A 151 4.73 9.53 -12.51
CA LEU A 151 3.65 9.94 -11.59
C LEU A 151 2.49 8.93 -11.61
N LYS A 152 2.76 7.67 -11.95
CA LYS A 152 1.79 6.58 -11.86
C LYS A 152 1.59 6.12 -10.42
N ASP A 153 0.44 5.53 -10.16
CA ASP A 153 0.15 4.86 -8.89
C ASP A 153 0.75 3.43 -8.86
N VAL A 154 2.08 3.36 -8.71
CA VAL A 154 2.81 2.08 -8.82
C VAL A 154 2.56 1.11 -7.67
N SER A 155 1.90 1.55 -6.58
CA SER A 155 1.46 0.69 -5.48
C SER A 155 0.00 0.28 -5.60
N TYR A 156 -0.70 0.69 -6.68
CA TYR A 156 -2.10 0.36 -6.87
C TYR A 156 -2.28 -1.17 -6.97
N ASP A 157 -3.09 -1.72 -6.07
CA ASP A 157 -3.25 -3.17 -5.90
C ASP A 157 -4.46 -3.75 -6.64
N GLY A 158 -5.19 -2.90 -7.37
CA GLY A 158 -6.29 -3.29 -8.25
C GLY A 158 -5.82 -3.58 -9.67
N ILE A 159 -6.67 -3.23 -10.64
CA ILE A 159 -6.37 -3.45 -12.06
C ILE A 159 -6.51 -2.15 -12.86
N THR A 160 -5.75 -2.04 -13.94
CA THR A 160 -5.95 -1.01 -14.97
C THR A 160 -6.88 -1.56 -16.04
N ASN A 161 -8.00 -0.90 -16.29
CA ASN A 161 -8.92 -1.30 -17.37
C ASN A 161 -8.44 -0.82 -18.74
N SER A 162 -9.10 -1.27 -19.80
CA SER A 162 -8.76 -0.92 -21.19
C SER A 162 -8.87 0.58 -21.52
N SER A 163 -9.60 1.34 -20.70
CA SER A 163 -9.75 2.80 -20.84
C SER A 163 -8.68 3.58 -20.07
N GLY A 164 -7.70 2.90 -19.45
CA GLY A 164 -6.63 3.54 -18.69
C GLY A 164 -7.06 4.03 -17.31
N TYR A 165 -8.09 3.43 -16.71
CA TYR A 165 -8.49 3.71 -15.33
C TYR A 165 -8.02 2.60 -14.39
N LEU A 166 -7.46 3.02 -13.26
CA LEU A 166 -7.24 2.17 -12.09
C LEU A 166 -8.60 1.89 -11.45
N ILE A 167 -8.94 0.62 -11.24
CA ILE A 167 -10.22 0.20 -10.62
C ILE A 167 -10.01 -0.95 -9.61
N LYS A 168 -10.97 -1.07 -8.67
CA LYS A 168 -11.08 -2.18 -7.70
C LYS A 168 -9.93 -2.32 -6.70
N GLY A 169 -9.07 -1.31 -6.58
CA GLY A 169 -7.93 -1.32 -5.67
C GLY A 169 -7.77 -0.04 -4.86
N LEU A 170 -6.73 -0.07 -4.04
CA LEU A 170 -6.18 1.01 -3.24
C LEU A 170 -4.71 1.20 -3.64
N GLY A 171 -4.13 2.33 -3.26
CA GLY A 171 -2.77 2.73 -3.61
C GLY A 171 -2.45 4.08 -2.98
N LYS A 172 -1.61 4.89 -3.63
CA LYS A 172 -1.02 6.12 -3.06
C LYS A 172 -2.00 7.16 -2.55
N LEU A 173 -3.23 7.22 -3.06
CA LEU A 173 -4.23 8.17 -2.53
C LEU A 173 -4.68 7.85 -1.10
N TYR A 174 -4.34 6.66 -0.61
CA TYR A 174 -4.87 6.14 0.64
C TYR A 174 -3.84 5.33 1.46
N ASP A 175 -2.56 5.48 1.14
CA ASP A 175 -1.47 4.74 1.80
C ASP A 175 -0.90 5.47 3.04
N GLY A 176 -1.43 6.66 3.34
CA GLY A 176 -1.02 7.50 4.47
C GLY A 176 0.33 8.19 4.30
N ALA A 177 1.01 8.00 3.16
CA ALA A 177 2.22 8.71 2.82
C ALA A 177 1.90 10.11 2.29
N VAL A 178 2.75 11.08 2.60
CA VAL A 178 2.61 12.47 2.16
C VAL A 178 3.87 12.86 1.40
N GLY A 179 3.70 13.34 0.17
CA GLY A 179 4.80 13.82 -0.66
C GLY A 179 5.38 15.14 -0.15
N LEU A 180 6.70 15.30 -0.30
CA LEU A 180 7.41 16.56 -0.04
C LEU A 180 7.17 17.59 -1.16
N ASP A 181 7.43 18.87 -0.88
CA ASP A 181 7.15 20.00 -1.78
C ASP A 181 7.73 19.81 -3.19
N ASN A 182 9.02 19.48 -3.29
CA ASN A 182 9.65 19.19 -4.56
C ASN A 182 9.35 17.74 -4.97
N PHE A 183 8.27 17.58 -5.75
CA PHE A 183 7.85 16.28 -6.28
C PHE A 183 8.86 15.66 -7.26
N GLU A 184 9.73 16.45 -7.90
CA GLU A 184 10.72 15.91 -8.85
C GLU A 184 11.77 15.03 -8.16
N LYS A 185 12.04 15.29 -6.87
CA LYS A 185 13.01 14.51 -6.09
C LYS A 185 12.48 13.13 -5.71
N TYR A 186 11.16 13.02 -5.55
CA TYR A 186 10.47 11.80 -5.12
C TYR A 186 9.14 11.64 -5.89
N PRO A 187 9.17 11.52 -7.23
CA PRO A 187 7.96 11.43 -8.05
C PRO A 187 7.13 10.19 -7.71
N GLU A 188 7.77 9.14 -7.19
CA GLU A 188 7.11 7.94 -6.71
C GLU A 188 6.19 8.17 -5.51
N LYS A 189 6.28 9.30 -4.81
CA LYS A 189 5.37 9.68 -3.72
C LYS A 189 4.14 10.46 -4.19
N TRP A 190 4.02 10.70 -5.50
CA TRP A 190 2.94 11.47 -6.09
C TRP A 190 2.20 10.66 -7.15
N ILE A 191 0.98 11.09 -7.44
CA ILE A 191 0.27 10.76 -8.67
C ILE A 191 -0.11 12.05 -9.38
N GLY A 192 -0.05 12.04 -10.71
CA GLY A 192 -0.18 13.27 -11.49
C GLY A 192 -0.60 13.04 -12.93
N TRP A 193 -1.19 14.07 -13.51
CA TRP A 193 -1.79 14.04 -14.83
C TRP A 193 -1.49 15.34 -15.56
N SER A 194 -1.19 15.26 -16.86
CA SER A 194 -1.04 16.45 -17.69
C SER A 194 -2.41 16.97 -18.15
N LYS A 195 -2.55 18.30 -18.18
CA LYS A 195 -3.81 18.92 -18.62
C LYS A 195 -4.10 18.62 -20.09
N GLU A 196 -3.04 18.54 -20.89
CA GLU A 196 -3.06 18.28 -22.33
C GLU A 196 -3.70 16.92 -22.63
N LYS A 197 -3.41 15.91 -21.82
CA LYS A 197 -3.92 14.55 -22.02
C LYS A 197 -5.31 14.32 -21.42
N HIS A 198 -5.63 14.98 -20.30
CA HIS A 198 -6.85 14.68 -19.53
C HIS A 198 -7.92 15.78 -19.57
N GLY A 199 -7.72 16.87 -20.33
CA GLY A 199 -8.75 17.90 -20.54
C GLY A 199 -9.06 18.76 -19.30
N GLY A 200 -8.19 18.72 -18.29
CA GLY A 200 -8.25 19.59 -17.10
C GLY A 200 -9.25 19.19 -16.00
N THR A 201 -9.90 18.03 -16.12
CA THR A 201 -10.74 17.46 -15.05
C THR A 201 -10.33 16.02 -14.80
N ILE A 202 -10.04 15.70 -13.53
CA ILE A 202 -9.79 14.32 -13.08
C ILE A 202 -10.98 13.90 -12.21
N THR A 203 -11.60 12.78 -12.57
CA THR A 203 -12.72 12.21 -11.81
C THR A 203 -12.19 11.09 -10.93
N ILE A 204 -12.51 11.17 -9.63
CA ILE A 204 -12.17 10.15 -8.64
C ILE A 204 -13.48 9.61 -8.08
N GLU A 205 -13.71 8.32 -8.21
CA GLU A 205 -14.85 7.63 -7.56
C GLU A 205 -14.32 6.80 -6.39
N VAL A 206 -14.93 6.97 -5.22
CA VAL A 206 -14.48 6.35 -3.96
C VAL A 206 -15.61 5.47 -3.44
N LEU A 207 -15.36 4.17 -3.29
CA LEU A 207 -16.37 3.19 -2.89
C LEU A 207 -16.16 2.71 -1.46
N PHE A 208 -17.13 2.95 -0.58
CA PHE A 208 -17.11 2.46 0.79
C PHE A 208 -17.96 1.21 0.96
N ALA A 209 -17.57 0.32 1.87
CA ALA A 209 -18.29 -0.93 2.18
C ALA A 209 -19.67 -0.68 2.78
N LYS A 210 -19.83 0.45 3.48
CA LYS A 210 -21.05 0.84 4.16
C LYS A 210 -21.28 2.34 3.99
N LYS A 211 -22.53 2.77 4.14
CA LYS A 211 -22.88 4.20 4.16
C LYS A 211 -22.11 4.89 5.29
N LYS A 212 -21.50 6.03 4.96
CA LYS A 212 -20.69 6.83 5.90
C LYS A 212 -21.15 8.27 5.92
N ILE A 213 -21.04 8.89 7.10
CA ILE A 213 -21.08 10.34 7.25
C ILE A 213 -19.68 10.86 6.91
N ILE A 214 -19.58 11.66 5.86
CA ILE A 214 -18.32 12.26 5.41
C ILE A 214 -18.26 13.69 5.97
N ASN A 215 -17.42 13.89 6.99
CA ASN A 215 -17.26 15.18 7.65
C ASN A 215 -16.24 16.09 6.94
N ALA A 216 -15.23 15.50 6.30
CA ALA A 216 -14.18 16.21 5.59
C ALA A 216 -13.60 15.34 4.47
N ILE A 217 -13.07 15.99 3.44
CA ILE A 217 -12.26 15.39 2.38
C ILE A 217 -10.98 16.21 2.32
N LEU A 218 -9.83 15.56 2.51
CA LEU A 218 -8.53 16.19 2.47
C LEU A 218 -7.79 15.72 1.22
N PHE A 219 -7.30 16.67 0.42
CA PHE A 219 -6.38 16.40 -0.68
C PHE A 219 -5.03 17.03 -0.35
N HIS A 220 -3.97 16.23 -0.40
CA HIS A 220 -2.60 16.73 -0.40
C HIS A 220 -2.18 16.92 -1.87
N ALA A 221 -2.02 18.16 -2.29
CA ALA A 221 -1.74 18.51 -3.68
C ALA A 221 -0.43 19.31 -3.78
N SER A 222 0.41 18.98 -4.77
CA SER A 222 1.63 19.73 -5.04
C SER A 222 1.30 21.10 -5.63
N ASN A 223 1.97 22.14 -5.14
CA ASN A 223 1.92 23.50 -5.69
C ASN A 223 3.30 23.93 -6.21
N PHE A 224 4.11 22.98 -6.68
CA PHE A 224 5.47 23.22 -7.14
C PHE A 224 5.49 23.80 -8.56
N LEU A 225 5.15 25.09 -8.66
CA LEU A 225 4.96 25.81 -9.92
C LEU A 225 6.20 25.85 -10.82
N LYS A 226 7.40 25.80 -10.23
CA LYS A 226 8.67 25.76 -10.98
C LYS A 226 8.69 24.62 -12.00
N SER A 227 8.00 23.53 -11.70
CA SER A 227 7.91 22.32 -12.53
C SER A 227 6.48 22.05 -13.01
N GLY A 228 5.65 23.11 -13.07
CA GLY A 228 4.32 23.05 -13.67
C GLY A 228 3.21 22.43 -12.81
N ALA A 229 3.50 21.90 -11.62
CA ALA A 229 2.48 21.36 -10.73
C ALA A 229 1.66 22.47 -10.07
N GLN A 230 0.33 22.33 -10.08
CA GLN A 230 -0.62 23.30 -9.54
C GLN A 230 -1.75 22.62 -8.77
N VAL A 231 -2.22 23.28 -7.71
CA VAL A 231 -3.43 22.85 -7.02
C VAL A 231 -4.65 23.06 -7.93
N PHE A 232 -5.57 22.09 -7.93
CA PHE A 232 -6.82 22.18 -8.68
C PHE A 232 -7.63 23.42 -8.26
N LYS A 233 -8.22 24.12 -9.25
CA LYS A 233 -9.02 25.33 -8.99
C LYS A 233 -10.33 25.02 -8.26
N ARG A 234 -10.91 23.85 -8.50
CA ARG A 234 -12.23 23.47 -7.98
C ARG A 234 -12.34 21.96 -7.80
N ALA A 235 -12.98 21.53 -6.72
CA ALA A 235 -13.50 20.18 -6.58
C ALA A 235 -15.03 20.24 -6.56
N HIS A 236 -15.66 19.39 -7.37
CA HIS A 236 -17.11 19.16 -7.37
C HIS A 236 -17.34 17.76 -6.82
N ILE A 237 -18.09 17.65 -5.73
CA ILE A 237 -18.31 16.40 -5.01
C ILE A 237 -19.77 15.99 -5.13
N TRP A 238 -19.98 14.73 -5.54
CA TRP A 238 -21.27 14.07 -5.58
C TRP A 238 -21.29 12.90 -4.59
N PHE A 239 -22.47 12.59 -4.05
CA PHE A 239 -22.65 11.47 -3.13
C PHE A 239 -23.67 10.50 -3.69
N SER A 240 -23.38 9.20 -3.60
CA SER A 240 -24.32 8.14 -3.94
C SER A 240 -24.57 7.26 -2.72
N SER A 241 -25.83 6.88 -2.50
CA SER A 241 -26.20 5.93 -1.44
C SER A 241 -26.42 4.49 -1.94
N GLN A 242 -26.45 4.30 -3.27
CA GLN A 242 -26.70 3.02 -3.93
C GLN A 242 -25.54 2.59 -4.84
N GLY A 243 -24.59 3.49 -5.14
CA GLY A 243 -23.54 3.25 -6.12
C GLY A 243 -24.04 3.35 -7.57
N GLY A 244 -23.22 2.92 -8.52
CA GLY A 244 -23.65 2.72 -9.92
C GLY A 244 -24.04 3.99 -10.68
N GLY A 245 -23.41 5.13 -10.36
CA GLY A 245 -23.63 6.40 -11.08
C GLY A 245 -24.92 7.14 -10.71
N GLN A 246 -25.71 6.64 -9.75
CA GLN A 246 -26.88 7.36 -9.25
C GLN A 246 -26.50 8.31 -8.12
N TYR A 247 -26.39 9.59 -8.42
CA TYR A 247 -25.95 10.60 -7.48
C TYR A 247 -27.11 11.39 -6.87
N SER A 248 -26.94 11.81 -5.62
CA SER A 248 -27.80 12.79 -4.98
C SER A 248 -27.83 14.09 -5.81
N PRO A 249 -28.98 14.75 -5.94
CA PRO A 249 -29.04 16.08 -6.56
C PRO A 249 -28.29 17.12 -5.72
N ARG A 250 -28.06 16.86 -4.43
CA ARG A 250 -27.25 17.72 -3.56
C ARG A 250 -25.77 17.42 -3.80
N THR A 251 -25.06 18.43 -4.29
CA THR A 251 -23.61 18.36 -4.55
C THR A 251 -22.88 19.45 -3.78
N LEU A 252 -21.58 19.27 -3.58
CA LEU A 252 -20.73 20.24 -2.90
C LEU A 252 -19.68 20.78 -3.87
N TYR A 253 -19.34 22.05 -3.69
CA TYR A 253 -18.27 22.70 -4.43
C TYR A 253 -17.25 23.25 -3.45
N PHE A 254 -15.98 22.97 -3.74
CA PHE A 254 -14.85 23.65 -3.13
C PHE A 254 -14.14 24.43 -4.23
N ASN A 255 -13.84 25.71 -3.99
CA ASN A 255 -13.02 26.51 -4.88
C ASN A 255 -11.72 26.84 -4.15
N TYR A 256 -10.59 26.44 -4.72
CA TYR A 256 -9.29 26.83 -4.22
C TYR A 256 -9.03 28.30 -4.56
N VAL A 257 -8.60 29.07 -3.56
CA VAL A 257 -8.14 30.45 -3.74
C VAL A 257 -6.61 30.41 -3.65
N PRO A 258 -5.89 30.60 -4.76
CA PRO A 258 -4.43 30.58 -4.74
C PRO A 258 -3.90 31.70 -3.85
N ASP A 259 -2.91 31.39 -3.01
CA ASP A 259 -2.13 32.44 -2.38
C ASP A 259 -1.34 33.19 -3.45
N LYS A 260 -1.52 34.52 -3.50
CA LYS A 260 -0.81 35.40 -4.44
C LYS A 260 0.49 35.93 -3.86
N ASN A 261 0.79 35.65 -2.59
CA ASN A 261 2.00 36.08 -1.92
C ASN A 261 3.13 35.07 -2.18
N PHE A 262 3.67 35.11 -3.40
CA PHE A 262 4.88 34.39 -3.74
C PHE A 262 6.11 35.09 -3.14
N GLN A 263 6.44 34.79 -1.87
CA GLN A 263 7.81 34.97 -1.39
C GLN A 263 8.50 33.61 -1.36
N SER A 264 9.38 33.44 -2.35
CA SER A 264 10.47 32.46 -2.47
C SER A 264 10.63 31.45 -1.33
N ALA A 265 10.40 30.17 -1.64
CA ALA A 265 11.04 29.04 -0.99
C ALA A 265 11.43 28.02 -2.08
#